data_AF-A0A2S2NIW9-F1
#
_entry.id   AF-A0A2S2NIW9-F1
#
_cell.length_a   1.000
_cell.length_b   1.000
_cell.length_c   1.000
_cell.angle_alpha   90.00
_cell.angle_beta   90.00
_cell.angle_gamma   90.00
#
_symmetry.space_group_name_H-M   'P 1'
#
loop_
_entity.id
_entity.type
_entity.pdbx_description
1 polymer ?
#
loop_
_entity_poly.entity_id
_entity_poly.type
_entity_poly.pdbx_seq_one_letter_code
_entity_poly.pdbx_strand_id
1 'polypeptide(L)'
;KTELSQSDMFDPRLQAKIIKLVDVSYGGENGFNQAIELAAESLQNVKFIQEKKLIGRYFDEISQDTGKYCFGVEDTLKALELGSVETLICWENLDIQRYVLKNHTTAEEKILHLTPEQEKDKTHFTERDTGVELELVECQPLLEWLANNYKMFGATLEIITDKSQEGSQFVRGFGGIGGE
;
A
#
# COMPACT_ATOMS: atom_id res chain seq x y z
N LYS A 1 -17.87 -2.29 35.99
CA LYS A 1 -17.01 -1.71 34.93
C LYS A 1 -16.87 -2.66 33.71
N THR A 2 -16.85 -3.98 33.88
CA THR A 2 -16.78 -4.98 32.79
C THR A 2 -18.15 -5.41 32.23
N GLU A 3 -19.25 -5.00 32.86
CA GLU A 3 -20.59 -5.52 32.53
C GLU A 3 -21.14 -4.99 31.20
N LEU A 4 -20.73 -3.80 30.74
CA LEU A 4 -21.28 -3.23 29.51
C LEU A 4 -20.77 -3.96 28.25
N SER A 5 -19.52 -4.43 28.25
CA SER A 5 -18.92 -5.14 27.12
C SER A 5 -19.37 -6.61 27.03
N GLN A 6 -20.05 -7.13 28.06
CA GLN A 6 -20.57 -8.50 28.12
C GLN A 6 -22.10 -8.55 28.19
N SER A 7 -22.76 -7.39 28.19
CA SER A 7 -24.21 -7.29 28.25
C SER A 7 -24.82 -7.51 26.86
N ASP A 8 -25.85 -8.36 26.79
CA ASP A 8 -26.67 -8.59 25.60
C ASP A 8 -27.41 -7.32 25.11
N MET A 9 -27.40 -6.23 25.88
CA MET A 9 -27.95 -4.93 25.47
C MET A 9 -26.97 -4.09 24.64
N PHE A 10 -25.70 -4.48 24.57
CA PHE A 10 -24.70 -3.77 23.78
C PHE A 10 -24.70 -4.29 22.34
N ASP A 11 -24.67 -3.38 21.36
CA ASP A 11 -24.72 -3.77 19.95
C ASP A 11 -23.50 -4.66 19.61
N PRO A 12 -23.70 -5.90 19.11
CA PRO A 12 -22.62 -6.81 18.77
C PRO A 12 -21.62 -6.22 17.75
N ARG A 13 -22.06 -5.30 16.88
CA ARG A 13 -21.20 -4.61 15.90
C ARG A 13 -20.24 -3.64 16.57
N LEU A 14 -20.65 -3.01 17.67
CA LEU A 14 -19.79 -2.16 18.49
C LEU A 14 -18.90 -3.01 19.39
N GLN A 15 -19.43 -4.11 19.91
CA GLN A 15 -18.68 -5.06 20.74
C GLN A 15 -17.46 -5.63 20.00
N ALA A 16 -17.64 -6.00 18.73
CA ALA A 16 -16.57 -6.50 17.87
C ALA A 16 -15.45 -5.47 17.58
N LYS A 17 -15.72 -4.17 17.80
CA LYS A 17 -14.75 -3.08 17.60
C LYS A 17 -14.04 -2.66 18.90
N ILE A 18 -14.31 -3.31 20.03
CA ILE A 18 -13.62 -3.02 21.30
C ILE A 18 -12.20 -3.58 21.22
N ILE A 19 -11.20 -2.69 21.21
CA ILE A 19 -9.78 -3.05 21.13
C ILE A 19 -9.20 -3.37 22.52
N LYS A 20 -9.54 -2.56 23.54
CA LYS A 20 -9.02 -2.71 24.91
C LYS A 20 -9.96 -2.06 25.90
N LEU A 21 -10.10 -2.67 27.08
CA LEU A 21 -10.71 -2.06 28.25
C LEU A 21 -9.62 -1.43 29.11
N VAL A 22 -9.77 -0.15 29.43
CA VAL A 22 -8.78 0.62 30.19
C VAL A 22 -9.39 1.07 31.51
N ASP A 23 -8.71 0.75 32.61
CA ASP A 23 -9.08 1.23 33.93
C ASP A 23 -8.40 2.58 34.20
N VAL A 24 -9.21 3.60 34.48
CA VAL A 24 -8.77 4.96 34.82
C VAL A 24 -9.09 5.32 36.26
N SER A 25 -8.20 6.11 36.87
CA SER A 25 -8.29 6.52 38.28
C SER A 25 -9.22 7.71 38.49
N TYR A 26 -9.42 8.53 37.46
CA TYR A 26 -10.27 9.72 37.49
C TYR A 26 -11.45 9.58 36.51
N GLY A 27 -12.56 10.25 36.82
CA GLY A 27 -13.70 10.41 35.91
C GLY A 27 -13.64 11.74 35.13
N GLY A 28 -14.47 11.88 34.10
CA GLY A 28 -14.53 13.10 33.28
C GLY A 28 -13.33 13.25 32.33
N GLU A 29 -12.99 14.50 31.97
CA GLU A 29 -11.93 14.81 30.99
C GLU A 29 -10.54 14.35 31.43
N ASN A 30 -10.23 14.44 32.73
CA ASN A 30 -8.94 13.99 33.27
C ASN A 30 -8.79 12.46 33.15
N GLY A 31 -9.88 11.70 33.36
CA GLY A 31 -9.91 10.27 33.11
C GLY A 31 -9.77 9.92 31.63
N PHE A 32 -10.36 10.75 30.75
CA PHE A 32 -10.26 10.56 29.30
C PHE A 32 -8.83 10.74 28.79
N ASN A 33 -8.12 11.78 29.22
CA ASN A 33 -6.71 11.97 28.85
C ASN A 33 -5.83 10.80 29.35
N GLN A 34 -6.07 10.31 30.57
CA GLN A 34 -5.37 9.13 31.08
C GLN A 34 -5.69 7.86 30.27
N ALA A 35 -6.94 7.68 29.84
CA ALA A 35 -7.32 6.57 28.98
C ALA A 35 -6.59 6.61 27.63
N ILE A 36 -6.42 7.81 27.06
CA ILE A 36 -5.69 8.00 25.79
C ILE A 36 -4.24 7.55 25.95
N GLU A 37 -3.55 7.99 27.01
CA GLU A 37 -2.15 7.60 27.24
C GLU A 37 -1.99 6.08 27.42
N LEU A 38 -2.88 5.44 28.18
CA LEU A 38 -2.87 3.99 28.41
C LEU A 38 -3.32 3.16 27.19
N ALA A 39 -4.08 3.75 26.28
CA ALA A 39 -4.55 3.12 25.05
C ALA A 39 -3.60 3.35 23.87
N ALA A 40 -2.69 4.33 23.93
CA ALA A 40 -1.81 4.73 22.82
C ALA A 40 -1.03 3.55 22.22
N GLU A 41 -0.40 2.73 23.06
CA GLU A 41 0.33 1.53 22.63
C GLU A 41 -0.58 0.53 21.91
N SER A 42 -1.77 0.28 22.47
CA SER A 42 -2.72 -0.67 21.89
C SER A 42 -3.30 -0.17 20.57
N LEU A 43 -3.52 1.14 20.43
CA LEU A 43 -3.96 1.78 19.19
C LEU A 43 -2.87 1.74 18.11
N GLN A 44 -1.60 1.97 18.47
CA GLN A 44 -0.47 1.82 17.54
C GLN A 44 -0.40 0.39 16.98
N ASN A 45 -0.62 -0.61 17.84
CA ASN A 45 -0.62 -2.01 17.44
C ASN A 45 -1.75 -2.39 16.47
N VAL A 46 -2.88 -1.67 16.46
CA VAL A 46 -4.00 -1.97 15.54
C VAL A 46 -3.57 -1.85 14.09
N LYS A 47 -2.81 -0.81 13.71
CA LYS A 47 -2.33 -0.64 12.33
C LYS A 47 -1.44 -1.81 11.92
N PHE A 48 -0.53 -2.25 12.80
CA PHE A 48 0.34 -3.40 12.55
C PHE A 48 -0.43 -4.72 12.43
N ILE A 49 -1.48 -4.92 13.25
CA ILE A 49 -2.32 -6.12 13.17
C ILE A 49 -3.10 -6.15 11.85
N GLN A 50 -3.63 -5.00 11.40
CA GLN A 50 -4.32 -4.88 10.12
C GLN A 50 -3.37 -5.16 8.95
N GLU A 51 -2.18 -4.53 8.96
CA GLU A 51 -1.13 -4.75 7.96
C GLU A 51 -0.72 -6.23 7.88
N LYS A 52 -0.43 -6.85 9.02
CA LYS A 52 -0.09 -8.28 9.10
C LYS A 52 -1.21 -9.17 8.56
N LYS A 53 -2.47 -8.84 8.84
CA LYS A 53 -3.62 -9.60 8.33
C LYS A 53 -3.82 -9.41 6.81
N LEU A 54 -3.56 -8.22 6.29
CA LEU A 54 -3.60 -7.93 4.86
C LEU A 54 -2.53 -8.73 4.12
N ILE A 55 -1.26 -8.58 4.53
CA ILE A 55 -0.13 -9.27 3.88
C ILE A 55 -0.24 -10.79 4.10
N GLY A 56 -0.77 -11.24 5.23
CA GLY A 56 -1.07 -12.65 5.48
C GLY A 56 -2.01 -13.25 4.43
N ARG A 57 -3.10 -12.55 4.09
CA ARG A 57 -4.02 -13.00 3.02
C ARG A 57 -3.34 -13.07 1.66
N TYR A 58 -2.57 -12.04 1.31
CA TYR A 58 -1.77 -12.02 0.10
C TYR A 58 -0.78 -13.22 0.02
N PHE A 59 -0.10 -13.56 1.13
CA PHE A 59 0.77 -14.73 1.17
C PHE A 59 0.03 -16.06 1.14
N ASP A 60 -1.21 -16.12 1.66
CA ASP A 60 -2.04 -17.30 1.56
C ASP A 60 -2.42 -17.57 0.09
N GLU A 61 -2.75 -16.54 -0.70
CA GLU A 61 -3.02 -16.67 -2.14
C GLU A 61 -1.80 -17.16 -2.93
N ILE A 62 -0.60 -16.69 -2.58
CA ILE A 62 0.66 -17.19 -3.15
C ILE A 62 0.88 -18.66 -2.75
N SER A 63 0.69 -18.99 -1.47
CA SER A 63 0.98 -20.33 -0.94
C SER A 63 -0.01 -21.39 -1.45
N GLN A 64 -1.22 -20.98 -1.81
CA GLN A 64 -2.26 -21.85 -2.35
C GLN A 64 -2.20 -21.98 -3.88
N ASP A 65 -1.26 -21.31 -4.55
CA ASP A 65 -1.12 -21.27 -6.02
C ASP A 65 -2.45 -20.94 -6.73
N THR A 66 -3.27 -20.06 -6.14
CA THR A 66 -4.57 -19.69 -6.72
C THR A 66 -4.43 -18.88 -8.01
N GLY A 67 -3.24 -18.30 -8.24
CA GLY A 67 -2.92 -17.41 -9.36
C GLY A 67 -3.57 -16.02 -9.24
N LYS A 68 -4.21 -15.71 -8.10
CA LYS A 68 -4.87 -14.42 -7.83
C LYS A 68 -3.95 -13.47 -7.07
N TYR A 69 -2.74 -13.30 -7.58
CA TYR A 69 -1.81 -12.33 -7.04
C TYR A 69 -0.93 -11.80 -8.16
N CYS A 70 -0.50 -10.55 -8.02
CA CYS A 70 0.48 -9.91 -8.89
C CYS A 70 1.57 -9.27 -8.04
N PHE A 71 2.80 -9.28 -8.55
CA PHE A 71 3.94 -8.67 -7.88
C PHE A 71 4.84 -7.99 -8.89
N GLY A 72 5.58 -6.97 -8.44
CA GLY A 72 6.42 -6.17 -9.31
C GLY A 72 5.62 -5.16 -10.13
N VAL A 73 6.30 -4.11 -10.57
CA VAL A 73 5.64 -2.93 -11.14
C VAL A 73 4.94 -3.24 -12.46
N GLU A 74 5.60 -3.97 -13.36
CA GLU A 74 5.06 -4.25 -14.70
C GLU A 74 3.79 -5.10 -14.64
N ASP A 75 3.83 -6.21 -13.90
CA ASP A 75 2.70 -7.13 -13.78
C ASP A 75 1.56 -6.51 -12.96
N THR A 76 1.87 -5.78 -11.89
CA THR A 76 0.85 -5.12 -11.07
C THR A 76 0.12 -4.02 -11.86
N LEU A 77 0.84 -3.20 -12.63
CA LEU A 77 0.22 -2.17 -13.46
C LEU A 77 -0.61 -2.79 -14.58
N LYS A 78 -0.12 -3.85 -15.23
CA LYS A 78 -0.87 -4.55 -16.26
C LYS A 78 -2.15 -5.17 -15.70
N ALA A 79 -2.07 -5.79 -14.52
CA ALA A 79 -3.24 -6.33 -13.83
C ALA A 79 -4.24 -5.23 -13.43
N LEU A 80 -3.73 -4.06 -13.01
CA LEU A 80 -4.53 -2.89 -12.66
C LEU A 80 -5.26 -2.31 -13.89
N GLU A 81 -4.59 -2.20 -15.04
CA GLU A 81 -5.20 -1.77 -16.31
C GLU A 81 -6.26 -2.75 -16.81
N LEU A 82 -6.06 -4.05 -16.58
CA LEU A 82 -7.04 -5.09 -16.88
C LEU A 82 -8.20 -5.15 -15.86
N GLY A 83 -8.16 -4.34 -14.79
CA GLY A 83 -9.16 -4.32 -13.73
C GLY A 83 -9.24 -5.63 -12.94
N SER A 84 -8.13 -6.38 -12.88
CA SER A 84 -8.05 -7.69 -12.23
C SER A 84 -7.50 -7.64 -10.80
N VAL A 85 -7.30 -6.44 -10.25
CA VAL A 85 -6.77 -6.21 -8.89
C VAL A 85 -7.89 -5.65 -8.01
N GLU A 86 -8.24 -6.36 -6.95
CA GLU A 86 -9.20 -5.90 -5.95
C GLU A 86 -8.50 -5.02 -4.90
N THR A 87 -7.35 -5.50 -4.40
CA THR A 87 -6.56 -4.82 -3.38
C THR A 87 -5.12 -4.64 -3.85
N LEU A 88 -4.73 -3.39 -4.05
CA LEU A 88 -3.38 -2.99 -4.40
C LEU A 88 -2.60 -2.67 -3.12
N ILE A 89 -1.52 -3.40 -2.90
CA ILE A 89 -0.64 -3.28 -1.72
C ILE A 89 0.63 -2.55 -2.15
N CYS A 90 0.91 -1.41 -1.52
CA CYS A 90 2.08 -0.59 -1.82
C CYS A 90 2.87 -0.26 -0.56
N TRP A 91 4.19 -0.34 -0.64
CA TRP A 91 5.07 0.10 0.42
C TRP A 91 5.21 1.63 0.45
N GLU A 92 5.19 2.22 1.65
CA GLU A 92 5.26 3.68 1.82
C GLU A 92 6.53 4.32 1.25
N ASN A 93 7.66 3.62 1.27
CA ASN A 93 8.95 4.11 0.77
C ASN A 93 9.30 3.50 -0.60
N LEU A 94 8.31 3.28 -1.45
CA LEU A 94 8.52 2.75 -2.80
C LEU A 94 9.34 3.76 -3.63
N ASP A 95 10.62 3.45 -3.81
CA ASP A 95 11.57 4.28 -4.55
C ASP A 95 11.48 3.98 -6.05
N ILE A 96 10.31 4.26 -6.65
CA ILE A 96 10.02 4.04 -8.06
C ILE A 96 9.34 5.28 -8.62
N GLN A 97 9.92 5.82 -9.68
CA GLN A 97 9.40 7.01 -10.34
C GLN A 97 8.74 6.66 -11.67
N ARG A 98 7.62 7.32 -11.94
CA ARG A 98 6.89 7.25 -13.20
C ARG A 98 7.32 8.42 -14.08
N TYR A 99 7.99 8.10 -15.18
CA TYR A 99 8.43 9.03 -16.20
C TYR A 99 7.48 8.96 -17.40
N VAL A 100 6.96 10.12 -17.80
CA VAL A 100 6.23 10.27 -19.06
C VAL A 100 7.19 10.92 -20.05
N LEU A 101 7.62 10.13 -21.01
CA LEU A 101 8.55 10.54 -22.06
C LEU A 101 7.78 10.76 -23.36
N LYS A 102 8.14 11.79 -24.11
CA LYS A 102 7.52 12.09 -25.40
C LYS A 102 8.57 12.20 -26.49
N ASN A 103 8.33 11.54 -27.61
CA ASN A 103 9.18 11.67 -28.78
C ASN A 103 8.78 12.92 -29.59
N HIS A 104 9.71 13.85 -29.81
CA HIS A 104 9.46 15.07 -30.58
C HIS A 104 9.12 14.78 -32.06
N THR A 105 9.62 13.67 -32.61
CA THR A 105 9.50 13.35 -34.03
C THR A 105 8.21 12.59 -34.35
N THR A 106 7.79 11.66 -33.48
CA THR A 106 6.61 10.81 -33.69
C THR A 106 5.40 11.24 -32.87
N ALA A 107 5.59 12.19 -31.93
CA ALA A 107 4.60 12.62 -30.93
C ALA A 107 4.07 11.49 -30.03
N GLU A 108 4.72 10.32 -30.05
CA GLU A 108 4.33 9.15 -29.26
C GLU A 108 4.77 9.32 -27.81
N GLU A 109 3.89 8.94 -26.88
CA GLU A 109 4.12 9.04 -25.44
C GLU A 109 4.43 7.66 -24.88
N LYS A 110 5.55 7.57 -24.16
CA LYS A 110 6.05 6.34 -23.54
C LYS A 110 6.16 6.54 -22.05
N ILE A 111 5.47 5.68 -21.30
CA ILE A 111 5.51 5.70 -19.85
C ILE A 111 6.55 4.67 -19.39
N LEU A 112 7.51 5.11 -18.59
CA LEU A 112 8.51 4.24 -17.97
C LEU A 112 8.39 4.31 -16.45
N HIS A 113 8.60 3.18 -15.79
CA HIS A 113 8.70 3.09 -14.35
C HIS A 113 10.11 2.64 -14.01
N LEU A 114 10.91 3.53 -13.44
CA LEU A 114 12.34 3.29 -13.22
C LEU A 114 12.65 3.38 -11.73
N THR A 115 13.54 2.50 -11.27
CA THR A 115 14.18 2.64 -9.97
C THR A 115 15.31 3.67 -10.03
N PRO A 116 15.76 4.25 -8.90
CA PRO A 116 16.87 5.20 -8.84
C PRO A 116 18.19 4.67 -9.42
N GLU A 117 18.35 3.35 -9.46
CA GLU A 117 19.49 2.69 -10.07
C GLU A 117 19.40 2.71 -11.59
N GLN A 118 18.21 2.44 -12.14
CA GLN A 118 17.92 2.47 -13.57
C GLN A 118 17.84 3.90 -14.12
N GLU A 119 17.49 4.88 -13.29
CA GLU A 119 17.53 6.30 -13.65
C GLU A 119 18.94 6.75 -14.06
N LYS A 120 19.98 6.18 -13.45
CA LYS A 120 21.38 6.51 -13.77
C LYS A 120 21.79 6.00 -15.16
N ASP A 121 21.08 5.01 -15.69
CA ASP A 121 21.32 4.47 -17.01
C ASP A 121 20.65 5.34 -18.09
N LYS A 122 21.46 6.20 -18.71
CA LYS A 122 21.07 7.09 -19.82
C LYS A 122 20.49 6.36 -21.05
N THR A 123 20.63 5.03 -21.11
CA THR A 123 20.07 4.20 -22.19
C THR A 123 18.55 4.07 -22.15
N HIS A 124 17.89 4.43 -21.04
CA HIS A 124 16.43 4.44 -20.94
C HIS A 124 15.79 5.72 -21.49
N PHE A 125 16.55 6.81 -21.56
CA PHE A 125 16.11 8.11 -22.11
C PHE A 125 16.44 8.28 -23.60
N THR A 126 17.13 7.30 -24.18
CA THR A 126 17.47 7.24 -25.60
C THR A 126 16.81 6.02 -26.22
N GLU A 127 15.97 6.24 -27.23
CA GLU A 127 15.26 5.16 -27.88
C GLU A 127 16.25 4.33 -28.72
N ARG A 128 16.43 3.04 -28.37
CA ARG A 128 17.44 2.16 -29.00
C ARG A 128 17.28 1.97 -30.51
N ASP A 129 16.07 2.18 -31.04
CA ASP A 129 15.76 2.02 -32.47
C ASP A 129 15.98 3.30 -33.30
N THR A 130 15.80 4.49 -32.72
CA THR A 130 15.82 5.76 -33.48
C THR A 130 16.98 6.68 -33.09
N GLY A 131 17.62 6.45 -31.93
CA GLY A 131 18.68 7.32 -31.40
C GLY A 131 18.20 8.72 -31.02
N VAL A 132 16.88 8.95 -30.99
CA VAL A 132 16.27 10.22 -30.62
C VAL A 132 16.21 10.32 -29.09
N GLU A 133 16.64 11.47 -28.55
CA GLU A 133 16.46 11.80 -27.14
C GLU A 133 14.97 12.05 -26.87
N LEU A 134 14.41 11.29 -25.94
CA LEU A 134 13.02 11.47 -25.51
C LEU A 134 12.94 12.66 -24.55
N GLU A 135 11.98 13.55 -24.78
CA GLU A 135 11.75 14.69 -23.89
C GLU A 135 11.00 14.22 -22.65
N LEU A 136 11.52 14.57 -21.47
CA LEU A 136 10.84 14.33 -20.21
C LEU A 136 9.69 15.33 -20.06
N VAL A 137 8.46 14.85 -20.16
CA VAL A 137 7.26 15.67 -19.97
C VAL A 137 6.91 15.79 -18.50
N GLU A 138 6.90 14.65 -17.81
CA GLU A 138 6.47 14.58 -16.42
C GLU A 138 7.24 13.49 -15.66
N CYS A 139 7.59 13.81 -14.42
CA CYS A 139 8.23 12.89 -13.48
C CYS A 139 7.48 13.01 -12.16
N GLN A 140 6.87 11.91 -11.71
CA GLN A 140 6.17 11.86 -10.43
C GLN A 140 6.40 10.51 -9.73
N PRO A 141 6.40 10.45 -8.39
CA PRO A 141 6.49 9.20 -7.65
C PRO A 141 5.33 8.26 -8.00
N LEU A 142 5.62 6.96 -8.19
CA LEU A 142 4.60 5.99 -8.55
C LEU A 142 3.51 5.88 -7.47
N LEU A 143 3.89 5.97 -6.19
CA LEU A 143 2.95 5.93 -5.07
C LEU A 143 1.93 7.08 -5.13
N GLU A 144 2.38 8.30 -5.46
CA GLU A 144 1.49 9.45 -5.61
C GLU A 144 0.54 9.28 -6.80
N TRP A 145 1.06 8.79 -7.93
CA TRP A 145 0.24 8.52 -9.10
C TRP A 145 -0.84 7.46 -8.80
N LEU A 146 -0.48 6.38 -8.11
CA LEU A 146 -1.41 5.35 -7.68
C LEU A 146 -2.46 5.91 -6.73
N ALA A 147 -2.08 6.73 -5.76
CA ALA A 147 -3.00 7.40 -4.84
C ALA A 147 -4.00 8.33 -5.55
N ASN A 148 -3.65 8.88 -6.70
CA ASN A 148 -4.56 9.71 -7.50
C ASN A 148 -5.48 8.90 -8.43
N ASN A 149 -4.99 7.77 -8.95
CA ASN A 149 -5.67 7.03 -10.03
C ASN A 149 -6.32 5.71 -9.60
N TYR A 150 -6.03 5.16 -8.41
CA TYR A 150 -6.54 3.83 -7.99
C TYR A 150 -8.06 3.71 -8.10
N LYS A 151 -8.81 4.79 -7.82
CA LYS A 151 -10.28 4.81 -7.91
C LYS A 151 -10.80 4.60 -9.32
N MET A 152 -10.04 5.00 -10.34
CA MET A 152 -10.43 4.83 -11.74
C MET A 152 -10.37 3.37 -12.16
N PHE A 153 -9.50 2.58 -11.51
CA PHE A 153 -9.30 1.16 -11.80
C PHE A 153 -10.20 0.24 -10.96
N GLY A 154 -10.96 0.80 -10.00
CA GLY A 154 -11.82 0.01 -9.11
C GLY A 154 -11.08 -0.80 -8.04
N ALA A 155 -9.77 -0.56 -7.88
CA ALA A 155 -8.95 -1.19 -6.85
C ALA A 155 -9.01 -0.42 -5.52
N THR A 156 -8.73 -1.10 -4.42
CA THR A 156 -8.48 -0.49 -3.10
C THR A 156 -6.98 -0.35 -2.88
N LEU A 157 -6.51 0.85 -2.52
CA LEU A 157 -5.09 1.09 -2.25
C LEU A 157 -4.81 0.97 -0.75
N GLU A 158 -3.95 0.02 -0.38
CA GLU A 158 -3.49 -0.20 0.98
C GLU A 158 -1.99 0.08 1.08
N ILE A 159 -1.61 0.99 1.98
CA ILE A 159 -0.22 1.38 2.19
C ILE A 159 0.32 0.67 3.42
N ILE A 160 1.42 -0.06 3.22
CA ILE A 160 2.08 -0.86 4.25
C ILE A 160 3.46 -0.31 4.61
N THR A 161 3.96 -0.74 5.76
CA THR A 161 5.30 -0.47 6.28
C THR A 161 6.15 -1.75 6.29
N ASP A 162 7.46 -1.62 6.53
CA ASP A 162 8.40 -2.75 6.65
C ASP A 162 8.64 -3.18 8.10
N LYS A 163 7.85 -2.68 9.04
CA LYS A 163 8.02 -2.92 10.48
C LYS A 163 7.54 -4.29 10.94
N SER A 164 6.59 -4.89 10.21
CA SER A 164 6.15 -6.26 10.43
C SER A 164 7.08 -7.25 9.75
N GLN A 165 7.15 -8.49 10.25
CA GLN A 165 7.97 -9.53 9.62
C GLN A 165 7.46 -9.82 8.20
N GLU A 166 6.13 -9.86 8.05
CA GLU A 166 5.44 -10.06 6.78
C GLU A 166 5.67 -8.87 5.82
N GLY A 167 5.60 -7.63 6.32
CA GLY A 167 5.92 -6.42 5.56
C GLY A 167 7.36 -6.40 5.06
N SER A 168 8.32 -6.76 5.92
CA SER A 168 9.72 -6.85 5.52
C SER A 168 9.95 -7.91 4.43
N GLN A 169 9.25 -9.05 4.51
CA GLN A 169 9.29 -10.08 3.46
C GLN A 169 8.65 -9.59 2.16
N PHE A 170 7.54 -8.85 2.22
CA PHE A 170 6.91 -8.27 1.04
C PHE A 170 7.83 -7.26 0.34
N VAL A 171 8.44 -6.35 1.09
CA VAL A 171 9.36 -5.35 0.53
C VAL A 171 10.59 -6.00 -0.08
N ARG A 172 11.24 -6.93 0.62
CA ARG A 172 12.49 -7.56 0.15
C ARG A 172 12.28 -8.65 -0.90
N GLY A 173 11.16 -9.37 -0.83
CA GLY A 173 10.86 -10.50 -1.71
C GLY A 173 10.12 -10.10 -2.98
N PHE A 174 9.23 -9.10 -2.90
CA PHE A 174 8.30 -8.76 -3.98
C PHE A 174 8.48 -7.31 -4.49
N GLY A 175 9.50 -6.59 -4.00
CA GLY A 175 9.84 -5.25 -4.49
C GLY A 175 8.92 -4.13 -3.97
N GLY A 176 8.14 -4.40 -2.92
CA GLY A 176 7.33 -3.38 -2.26
C GLY A 176 6.06 -2.96 -3.01
N ILE A 177 5.68 -3.68 -4.08
CA ILE A 177 4.44 -3.49 -4.82
C ILE A 177 3.84 -4.83 -5.23
N GLY A 178 2.52 -4.96 -5.08
CA GLY A 178 1.77 -6.13 -5.49
C GLY A 178 0.28 -5.93 -5.30
N GLY A 179 -0.51 -6.94 -5.63
CA GLY A 179 -1.95 -6.92 -5.44
C GLY A 179 -2.57 -8.30 -5.49
N GLU A 180 -3.80 -8.37 -4.98
CA GLU A 180 -4.69 -9.54 -5.01
C GLU A 180 -6.05 -9.16 -5.63
#